data_AF-A0A7J0EBW4-F1
#
_entry.id   AF-A0A7J0EBW4-F1
#
_cell.length_a   1.000
_cell.length_b   1.000
_cell.length_c   1.000
_cell.angle_alpha   90.00
_cell.angle_beta   90.00
_cell.angle_gamma   90.00
#
_symmetry.space_group_name_H-M   'P 1'
#
loop_
_entity.id
_entity.type
_entity.pdbx_description
1 polymer ?
#
loop_
_entity_poly.entity_id
_entity_poly.type
_entity_poly.pdbx_seq_one_letter_code
_entity_poly.pdbx_strand_id
1 'polypeptide(L)'
;MAEVEVRTAHNILEACVQTDHRKVVFTSSATAVIWRDDRNTMPDFDERNWSDVNFWLLMSPSPDKLMTIDNPYLKGVTEMYEDGLFVTVDLRFLVDAHICILEDVSSYGRYVCFNQVVNSNNAVLKLARMLFPPALSSPPPQSLEDKRVYQQRISNKKLSKLMVEFHSGLPS
;
A
#
# COMPACT_ATOMS: atom_id res chain seq x y z
N MET A 1 6.57 12.49 -13.65
CA MET A 1 6.87 11.39 -12.71
C MET A 1 6.38 10.06 -13.28
N ALA A 2 5.08 9.87 -13.49
CA ALA A 2 4.51 8.64 -14.04
C ALA A 2 5.14 8.15 -15.37
N GLU A 3 5.39 9.03 -16.35
CA GLU A 3 6.01 8.62 -17.63
C GLU A 3 7.42 8.04 -17.45
N VAL A 4 8.21 8.60 -16.53
CA VAL A 4 9.56 8.11 -16.23
C VAL A 4 9.49 6.73 -15.59
N GLU A 5 8.54 6.50 -14.67
CA GLU A 5 8.32 5.20 -14.04
C GLU A 5 7.88 4.14 -15.07
N VAL A 6 6.95 4.48 -15.96
CA VAL A 6 6.47 3.58 -17.02
C VAL A 6 7.61 3.20 -17.96
N ARG A 7 8.37 4.19 -18.44
CA ARG A 7 9.51 3.93 -19.33
C ARG A 7 10.61 3.11 -18.64
N THR A 8 10.86 3.38 -17.37
CA THR A 8 11.85 2.63 -16.59
C THR A 8 11.43 1.17 -16.44
N ALA A 9 10.17 0.92 -16.04
CA ALA A 9 9.65 -0.44 -15.93
C ALA A 9 9.68 -1.18 -17.28
N HIS A 10 9.29 -0.51 -18.36
CA HIS A 10 9.34 -1.08 -19.71
C HIS A 10 10.76 -1.48 -20.11
N ASN A 11 11.74 -0.58 -19.93
CA ASN A 11 13.13 -0.86 -20.28
C ASN A 11 13.72 -2.01 -19.46
N ILE A 12 13.36 -2.11 -18.17
CA ILE A 12 13.78 -3.23 -17.30
C ILE A 12 13.20 -4.55 -17.82
N LEU A 13 11.91 -4.57 -18.15
CA LEU A 13 11.25 -5.78 -18.66
C LEU A 13 11.85 -6.23 -19.99
N GLU A 14 12.10 -5.30 -20.93
CA GLU A 14 12.79 -5.59 -22.19
C GLU A 14 14.18 -6.21 -21.95
N ALA A 15 14.94 -5.69 -20.98
CA ALA A 15 16.24 -6.25 -20.61
C ALA A 15 16.11 -7.66 -19.99
N CYS A 16 15.11 -7.87 -19.12
CA CYS A 16 14.85 -9.18 -18.52
C CYS A 16 14.48 -10.24 -19.57
N VAL A 17 13.74 -9.87 -20.61
CA VAL A 17 13.38 -10.79 -21.71
C VAL A 17 14.61 -11.29 -22.47
N GLN A 18 15.69 -10.51 -22.51
CA GLN A 18 16.94 -10.88 -23.20
C GLN A 18 17.84 -11.83 -22.38
N THR A 19 17.38 -12.27 -21.21
CA THR A 19 18.12 -13.09 -20.25
C THR A 19 17.29 -14.30 -19.83
N ASP A 20 17.90 -15.35 -19.27
CA ASP A 20 17.19 -16.59 -18.89
C ASP A 20 16.45 -16.47 -17.53
N HIS A 21 15.84 -15.31 -17.25
CA HIS A 21 15.02 -15.13 -16.06
C HIS A 21 13.60 -15.68 -16.31
N ARG A 22 13.16 -16.61 -15.46
CA ARG A 22 11.83 -17.23 -15.56
C ARG A 22 10.70 -16.42 -14.94
N LYS A 23 11.03 -15.49 -14.04
CA LYS A 23 10.06 -14.70 -13.27
C LYS A 23 10.65 -13.35 -12.90
N VAL A 24 9.82 -12.31 -12.98
CA VAL A 24 10.12 -10.95 -12.53
C VAL A 24 9.05 -10.52 -11.54
N VAL A 25 9.45 -9.91 -10.43
CA VAL A 25 8.53 -9.36 -9.42
C VAL A 25 8.66 -7.84 -9.46
N PHE A 26 7.54 -7.15 -9.65
CA PHE A 26 7.48 -5.70 -9.70
C PHE A 26 6.76 -5.15 -8.46
N THR A 27 7.40 -4.19 -7.79
CA THR A 27 6.80 -3.49 -6.66
C THR A 27 5.95 -2.33 -7.17
N SER A 28 4.62 -2.47 -7.04
CA SER A 28 3.67 -1.39 -7.26
C SER A 28 3.24 -0.74 -5.93
N SER A 29 2.29 0.19 -5.98
CA SER A 29 1.73 0.87 -4.80
C SER A 29 0.26 0.49 -4.57
N ALA A 30 -0.18 0.54 -3.32
CA ALA A 30 -1.60 0.38 -2.94
C ALA A 30 -2.50 1.45 -3.60
N THR A 31 -1.95 2.62 -3.95
CA THR A 31 -2.67 3.66 -4.70
C THR A 31 -3.12 3.21 -6.09
N ALA A 32 -2.55 2.14 -6.66
CA ALA A 32 -3.04 1.57 -7.93
C ALA A 32 -4.30 0.69 -7.77
N VAL A 33 -4.76 0.46 -6.53
CA VAL A 33 -5.91 -0.39 -6.19
C VAL A 33 -7.09 0.44 -5.64
N ILE A 34 -6.78 1.47 -4.84
CA ILE A 34 -7.73 2.09 -3.90
C ILE A 34 -8.56 3.23 -4.51
N TRP A 35 -8.05 3.96 -5.50
CA TRP A 35 -8.66 5.20 -5.97
C TRP A 35 -9.77 4.97 -6.98
N ARG A 36 -11.01 4.88 -6.52
CA ARG A 36 -12.19 4.70 -7.36
C ARG A 36 -13.36 5.57 -6.92
N ASP A 37 -14.28 5.82 -7.85
CA ASP A 37 -15.50 6.59 -7.60
C ASP A 37 -16.53 5.81 -6.75
N ASP A 38 -16.64 4.50 -6.98
CA ASP A 38 -17.56 3.58 -6.30
C ASP A 38 -17.05 3.05 -4.94
N ARG A 39 -15.94 3.61 -4.43
CA ARG A 39 -15.21 3.08 -3.27
C ARG A 39 -16.04 3.02 -1.99
N ASN A 40 -17.08 3.84 -1.82
CA ASN A 40 -17.94 3.82 -0.63
C ASN A 40 -19.01 2.73 -0.67
N THR A 41 -19.27 2.17 -1.85
CA THR A 41 -20.32 1.15 -2.06
C THR A 41 -19.79 -0.27 -2.18
N MET A 42 -18.48 -0.45 -2.40
CA MET A 42 -17.88 -1.78 -2.50
C MET A 42 -17.62 -2.41 -1.12
N PRO A 43 -17.82 -3.74 -0.96
CA PRO A 43 -17.66 -4.40 0.32
C PRO A 43 -16.19 -4.49 0.77
N ASP A 44 -15.24 -4.84 -0.11
CA ASP A 44 -13.81 -4.97 0.19
C ASP A 44 -12.94 -4.78 -1.07
N PHE A 45 -11.68 -4.38 -0.87
CA PHE A 45 -10.63 -4.25 -1.90
C PHE A 45 -9.62 -5.41 -1.81
N ASP A 46 -9.20 -5.93 -2.95
CA ASP A 46 -8.19 -6.98 -3.07
C ASP A 46 -7.31 -6.78 -4.32
N GLU A 47 -6.52 -7.80 -4.67
CA GLU A 47 -5.62 -7.78 -5.83
C GLU A 47 -6.31 -7.64 -7.20
N ARG A 48 -7.66 -7.74 -7.27
CA ARG A 48 -8.46 -7.64 -8.49
C ARG A 48 -8.91 -6.21 -8.75
N ASN A 49 -8.92 -5.35 -7.74
CA ASN A 49 -9.33 -3.96 -7.89
C ASN A 49 -8.24 -3.11 -8.55
N TRP A 50 -8.67 -2.14 -9.34
CA TRP A 50 -7.80 -1.13 -9.98
C TRP A 50 -8.37 0.26 -9.75
N SER A 51 -7.48 1.21 -9.55
CA SER A 51 -7.82 2.62 -9.46
C SER A 51 -8.28 3.18 -10.81
N ASP A 52 -9.21 4.12 -10.77
CA ASP A 52 -9.57 4.99 -11.88
C ASP A 52 -8.61 6.19 -11.94
N VAL A 53 -7.92 6.32 -13.06
CA VAL A 53 -6.95 7.40 -13.32
C VAL A 53 -7.62 8.77 -13.24
N ASN A 54 -8.85 8.91 -13.74
CA ASN A 54 -9.58 10.19 -13.70
C ASN A 54 -9.88 10.59 -12.26
N PHE A 55 -10.26 9.61 -11.45
CA PHE A 55 -10.58 9.83 -10.05
C PHE A 55 -9.35 10.24 -9.23
N TRP A 56 -8.20 9.62 -9.48
CA TRP A 56 -6.93 10.01 -8.86
C TRP A 56 -6.51 11.45 -9.20
N LEU A 57 -6.74 11.88 -10.45
CA LEU A 57 -6.45 13.26 -10.87
C LEU A 57 -7.39 14.27 -10.20
N LEU A 58 -8.67 13.92 -10.00
CA LEU A 58 -9.65 14.77 -9.30
C LEU A 58 -9.31 14.99 -7.82
N MET A 59 -8.57 14.07 -7.20
CA MET A 59 -8.08 14.21 -5.83
C MET A 59 -6.86 15.14 -5.69
N SER A 60 -6.41 15.81 -6.76
CA SER A 60 -5.43 16.91 -6.64
C SER A 60 -6.02 18.04 -5.82
N PRO A 61 -5.32 18.51 -4.77
CA PRO A 61 -5.92 19.43 -3.81
C PRO A 61 -6.35 20.72 -4.50
N SER A 62 -7.57 21.17 -4.18
CA SER A 62 -7.93 22.58 -4.29
C SER A 62 -6.91 23.40 -3.46
N PRO A 63 -6.45 24.56 -3.94
CA PRO A 63 -5.45 25.40 -3.26
C PRO A 63 -5.84 25.86 -1.83
N ASP A 64 -7.07 25.58 -1.41
CA ASP A 64 -7.74 26.08 -0.21
C ASP A 64 -7.87 25.04 0.93
N LYS A 65 -7.50 23.76 0.71
CA LYS A 65 -7.49 22.73 1.78
C LYS A 65 -6.09 22.58 2.37
N LEU A 66 -5.83 23.31 3.45
CA LEU A 66 -4.57 23.36 4.21
C LEU A 66 -4.27 22.06 4.97
N MET A 67 -4.07 20.95 4.27
CA MET A 67 -3.27 19.82 4.76
C MET A 67 -2.07 19.68 3.84
N THR A 68 -1.07 20.51 4.09
CA THR A 68 0.23 20.54 3.44
C THR A 68 1.00 19.27 3.81
N ILE A 69 0.65 18.15 3.18
CA ILE A 69 1.56 17.03 3.04
C ILE A 69 2.16 17.16 1.64
N ASP A 70 3.31 17.84 1.54
CA ASP A 70 4.05 18.05 0.28
C ASP A 70 4.61 16.74 -0.31
N ASN A 71 4.27 15.58 0.28
CA ASN A 71 4.67 14.28 -0.19
C ASN A 71 3.59 13.71 -1.14
N PRO A 72 3.87 13.57 -2.45
CA PRO A 72 2.90 13.02 -3.41
C PRO A 72 2.48 11.58 -3.09
N TYR A 73 3.27 10.83 -2.32
CA TYR A 73 2.97 9.46 -1.89
C TYR A 73 1.98 9.37 -0.72
N LEU A 74 1.74 10.48 -0.02
CA LEU A 74 0.78 10.59 1.07
C LEU A 74 -0.50 11.33 0.65
N LYS A 75 -0.62 11.63 -0.65
CA LYS A 75 -1.82 12.24 -1.20
C LYS A 75 -3.00 11.29 -1.03
N GLY A 76 -4.07 11.80 -0.42
CA GLY A 76 -5.28 11.04 -0.15
C GLY A 76 -5.24 10.17 1.11
N VAL A 77 -4.21 10.31 1.95
CA VAL A 77 -4.06 9.50 3.17
C VAL A 77 -5.25 9.64 4.12
N THR A 78 -5.84 10.83 4.20
CA THR A 78 -7.02 11.10 5.05
C THR A 78 -8.22 10.30 4.57
N GLU A 79 -8.50 10.33 3.27
CA GLU A 79 -9.57 9.57 2.64
C GLU A 79 -9.35 8.07 2.79
N MET A 80 -8.13 7.58 2.57
CA MET A 80 -7.78 6.17 2.77
C MET A 80 -7.98 5.74 4.24
N TYR A 81 -7.69 6.62 5.19
CA TYR A 81 -7.84 6.35 6.61
C TYR A 81 -9.31 6.24 7.01
N GLU A 82 -10.13 7.22 6.61
CA GLU A 82 -11.57 7.25 6.90
C GLU A 82 -12.33 6.10 6.20
N ASP A 83 -11.86 5.67 5.03
CA ASP A 83 -12.46 4.56 4.29
C ASP A 83 -11.96 3.18 4.75
N GLY A 84 -11.05 3.11 5.72
CA GLY A 84 -10.52 1.85 6.25
C GLY A 84 -9.57 1.11 5.31
N LEU A 85 -8.93 1.84 4.38
CA LEU A 85 -8.02 1.35 3.35
C LEU A 85 -6.55 1.70 3.64
N PHE A 86 -6.28 2.46 4.71
CA PHE A 86 -4.93 2.87 5.05
C PHE A 86 -4.15 1.74 5.73
N VAL A 87 -3.14 1.24 5.03
CA VAL A 87 -2.28 0.12 5.45
C VAL A 87 -0.82 0.46 5.23
N THR A 88 0.06 -0.16 6.02
CA THR A 88 1.51 -0.03 5.88
C THR A 88 2.19 -1.39 5.90
N VAL A 89 3.43 -1.42 5.38
CA VAL A 89 4.24 -2.63 5.28
C VAL A 89 5.61 -2.39 5.90
N ASP A 90 6.03 -3.30 6.77
CA ASP A 90 7.40 -3.33 7.29
C ASP A 90 8.35 -3.85 6.20
N LEU A 91 9.56 -3.26 6.12
CA LEU A 91 10.53 -3.61 5.07
C LEU A 91 10.88 -5.11 5.05
N ARG A 92 11.01 -5.73 6.22
CA ARG A 92 11.31 -7.18 6.31
C ARG A 92 10.20 -8.01 5.70
N PHE A 93 8.94 -7.71 6.06
CA PHE A 93 7.78 -8.39 5.50
C PHE A 93 7.70 -8.19 3.98
N LEU A 94 8.00 -6.99 3.48
CA LEU A 94 8.02 -6.71 2.05
C LEU A 94 9.07 -7.57 1.32
N VAL A 95 10.27 -7.68 1.88
CA VAL A 95 11.36 -8.52 1.33
C VAL A 95 10.97 -9.99 1.35
N ASP A 96 10.47 -10.49 2.48
CA ASP A 96 10.03 -11.88 2.62
C ASP A 96 8.92 -12.20 1.60
N ALA A 97 7.98 -11.28 1.41
CA ALA A 97 6.93 -11.43 0.39
C ALA A 97 7.50 -11.49 -1.04
N HIS A 98 8.49 -10.66 -1.38
CA HIS A 98 9.12 -10.70 -2.69
C HIS A 98 9.85 -12.03 -2.92
N ILE A 99 10.58 -12.52 -1.92
CA ILE A 99 11.27 -13.83 -1.99
C ILE A 99 10.25 -14.95 -2.17
N CYS A 100 9.21 -14.99 -1.33
CA CYS A 100 8.15 -16.01 -1.42
C CYS A 100 7.51 -16.04 -2.82
N ILE A 101 7.19 -14.87 -3.39
CA ILE A 101 6.59 -14.79 -4.73
C ILE A 101 7.59 -15.21 -5.80
N LEU A 102 8.85 -14.79 -5.70
CA LEU A 102 9.87 -15.12 -6.70
C LEU A 102 10.16 -16.63 -6.74
N GLU A 103 10.26 -17.27 -5.58
CA GLU A 103 10.64 -18.68 -5.46
C GLU A 103 9.48 -19.65 -5.69
N ASP A 104 8.25 -19.30 -5.29
CA ASP A 104 7.10 -20.16 -5.57
C ASP A 104 6.80 -20.19 -7.07
N VAL A 105 6.95 -21.34 -7.70
CA VAL A 105 6.70 -21.51 -9.15
C VAL A 105 5.24 -21.31 -9.53
N SER A 106 4.31 -21.51 -8.59
CA SER A 106 2.86 -21.40 -8.82
C SER A 106 2.34 -19.96 -8.73
N SER A 107 3.15 -19.03 -8.23
CA SER A 107 2.73 -17.65 -7.99
C SER A 107 2.63 -16.88 -9.31
N TYR A 108 1.54 -16.13 -9.47
CA TYR A 108 1.33 -15.22 -10.59
C TYR A 108 0.29 -14.14 -10.28
N GLY A 109 0.30 -13.10 -11.10
CA GLY A 109 -0.59 -11.95 -10.98
C GLY A 109 -0.20 -11.03 -9.82
N ARG A 110 -1.20 -10.35 -9.26
CA ARG A 110 -1.01 -9.30 -8.25
C ARG A 110 -1.16 -9.86 -6.83
N TYR A 111 -0.49 -9.21 -5.88
CA TYR A 111 -0.55 -9.48 -4.45
C TYR A 111 -0.58 -8.16 -3.70
N VAL A 112 -1.57 -7.98 -2.82
CA VAL A 112 -1.63 -6.82 -1.92
C VAL A 112 -0.72 -7.11 -0.72
N CYS A 113 0.29 -6.26 -0.51
CA CYS A 113 1.34 -6.48 0.49
C CYS A 113 1.27 -5.44 1.61
N PHE A 114 0.77 -5.87 2.78
CA PHE A 114 0.82 -5.11 4.02
C PHE A 114 0.80 -6.08 5.21
N ASN A 115 1.31 -5.63 6.35
CA ASN A 115 1.24 -6.35 7.62
C ASN A 115 0.76 -5.47 8.79
N GLN A 116 0.45 -4.20 8.52
CA GLN A 116 -0.09 -3.24 9.49
C GLN A 116 -1.31 -2.53 8.90
N VAL A 117 -2.37 -2.43 9.69
CA VAL A 117 -3.58 -1.69 9.34
C VAL A 117 -3.67 -0.45 10.22
N VAL A 118 -3.88 0.71 9.60
CA VAL A 118 -3.99 2.00 10.29
C VAL A 118 -5.44 2.42 10.24
N ASN A 119 -6.19 2.06 11.28
CA ASN A 119 -7.64 2.30 11.33
C ASN A 119 -8.13 2.97 12.61
N SER A 120 -7.22 3.35 13.51
CA SER A 120 -7.52 4.01 14.76
C SER A 120 -6.53 5.13 15.02
N ASN A 121 -6.93 6.12 15.83
CA ASN A 121 -6.06 7.25 16.17
C ASN A 121 -4.76 6.80 16.86
N ASN A 122 -4.82 5.74 17.66
CA ASN A 122 -3.63 5.12 18.26
C ASN A 122 -2.68 4.55 17.20
N ALA A 123 -3.21 3.93 16.14
CA ALA A 123 -2.39 3.42 15.04
C ALA A 123 -1.76 4.58 14.23
N VAL A 124 -2.52 5.65 13.98
CA VAL A 124 -2.00 6.87 13.33
C VAL A 124 -0.89 7.52 14.17
N LEU A 125 -1.09 7.63 15.49
CA LEU A 125 -0.06 8.14 16.42
C LEU A 125 1.20 7.29 16.42
N LYS A 126 1.04 5.96 16.45
CA LYS A 126 2.16 5.03 16.37
C LYS A 126 2.93 5.24 15.07
N LEU A 127 2.23 5.33 13.94
CA LEU A 127 2.85 5.59 12.64
C LEU A 127 3.55 6.95 12.60
N ALA A 128 2.89 8.01 13.08
CA ALA A 128 3.46 9.36 13.11
C ALA A 128 4.75 9.40 13.94
N ARG A 129 4.81 8.71 15.09
CA ARG A 129 6.03 8.60 15.90
C ARG A 129 7.14 7.80 15.23
N MET A 130 6.79 6.80 14.40
CA MET A 130 7.76 6.05 13.60
C MET A 130 8.35 6.92 12.47
N LEU A 131 7.53 7.77 11.85
CA LEU A 131 7.93 8.66 10.76
C LEU A 131 8.64 9.93 11.23
N PHE A 132 8.21 10.47 12.38
CA PHE A 132 8.69 11.72 12.97
C PHE A 132 9.09 11.47 14.43
N PRO A 133 10.39 11.28 14.71
CA PRO A 133 10.86 11.05 16.07
C PRO A 133 10.48 12.20 17.03
N PRO A 134 10.30 11.93 18.34
CA PRO A 134 9.73 12.88 19.31
C PRO A 134 10.50 14.20 19.50
N ALA A 135 11.75 14.29 19.01
CA ALA A 135 12.55 15.51 19.06
C ALA A 135 11.97 16.68 18.23
N LEU A 136 10.91 16.44 17.42
CA LEU A 136 10.32 17.41 16.51
C LEU A 136 8.82 17.69 16.75
N SER A 137 8.17 17.16 17.80
CA SER A 137 6.71 17.26 17.95
C SER A 137 6.26 17.91 19.26
N SER A 138 5.45 18.98 19.15
CA SER A 138 4.55 19.49 20.20
C SER A 138 3.53 18.42 20.64
N PRO A 139 2.88 18.55 21.82
CA PRO A 139 1.86 17.59 22.26
C PRO A 139 0.79 17.37 21.18
N PRO A 140 0.26 16.14 21.05
CA PRO A 140 -0.72 15.82 20.02
C PRO A 140 -1.97 16.72 20.16
N PRO A 141 -2.56 17.18 19.04
CA PRO A 141 -3.76 18.01 19.07
C PRO A 141 -4.92 17.26 19.75
N GLN A 142 -5.74 18.00 20.51
CA GLN A 142 -6.84 17.47 21.33
C GLN A 142 -7.94 16.73 20.54
N SER A 143 -7.94 16.77 19.20
CA SER A 143 -8.90 16.02 18.36
C SER A 143 -8.63 14.51 18.30
N LEU A 144 -7.55 14.04 18.94
CA LEU A 144 -7.05 12.67 18.86
C LEU A 144 -7.53 11.76 20.01
N GLU A 145 -8.44 12.27 20.84
CA GLU A 145 -9.19 11.48 21.82
C GLU A 145 -10.39 10.72 21.21
N ASP A 146 -10.67 10.95 19.92
CA ASP A 146 -11.74 10.25 19.21
C ASP A 146 -11.40 8.75 19.15
N LYS A 147 -12.25 7.91 19.76
CA LYS A 147 -12.07 6.45 19.79
C LYS A 147 -12.58 5.77 18.54
N ARG A 148 -12.90 6.51 17.48
CA ARG A 148 -13.33 5.96 16.20
C ARG A 148 -12.32 4.94 15.67
N VAL A 149 -12.85 3.78 15.31
CA VAL A 149 -12.13 2.71 14.63
C VAL A 149 -12.82 2.51 13.29
N TYR A 150 -12.09 2.71 12.21
CA TYR A 150 -12.57 2.44 10.86
C TYR A 150 -12.47 0.94 10.56
N GLN A 151 -13.50 0.37 9.94
CA GLN A 151 -13.47 -1.04 9.56
C GLN A 151 -12.48 -1.22 8.41
N GLN A 152 -11.53 -2.16 8.55
CA GLN A 152 -10.62 -2.53 7.47
C GLN A 152 -11.42 -3.04 6.26
N ARG A 153 -11.11 -2.49 5.09
CA ARG A 153 -11.79 -2.83 3.82
C ARG A 153 -10.83 -3.24 2.71
N ILE A 154 -9.59 -3.61 3.04
CA ILE A 154 -8.60 -4.10 2.09
C ILE A 154 -8.04 -5.45 2.55
N SER A 155 -7.85 -6.39 1.63
CA SER A 155 -7.45 -7.76 1.91
C SER A 155 -6.08 -8.10 1.33
N ASN A 156 -5.25 -8.80 2.13
CA ASN A 156 -4.00 -9.42 1.70
C ASN A 156 -4.05 -10.96 1.78
N LYS A 157 -5.25 -11.55 1.87
CA LYS A 157 -5.44 -13.01 2.11
C LYS A 157 -4.65 -13.89 1.13
N LYS A 158 -4.59 -13.51 -0.15
CA LYS A 158 -3.83 -14.25 -1.18
C LYS A 158 -2.34 -14.32 -0.83
N LEU A 159 -1.74 -13.21 -0.40
CA LEU A 159 -0.33 -13.17 0.00
C LEU A 159 -0.11 -13.90 1.32
N SER A 160 -0.96 -13.68 2.32
CA SER A 160 -0.83 -14.34 3.62
C SER A 160 -0.87 -15.87 3.49
N LYS A 161 -1.76 -16.39 2.64
CA LYS A 161 -1.82 -17.82 2.34
C LYS A 161 -0.52 -18.33 1.74
N LEU A 162 -0.02 -17.66 0.69
CA LEU A 162 1.23 -18.03 0.02
C LEU A 162 2.42 -18.04 0.99
N MET A 163 2.55 -17.02 1.83
CA MET A 163 3.66 -16.92 2.78
C MET A 163 3.59 -18.03 3.84
N VAL A 164 2.41 -18.38 4.36
CA VAL A 164 2.27 -19.48 5.32
C VAL A 164 2.66 -20.81 4.68
N GLU A 165 2.21 -21.08 3.46
CA GLU A 165 2.56 -22.31 2.72
C GLU A 165 4.07 -22.39 2.45
N PHE A 166 4.69 -21.27 2.07
CA PHE A 166 6.13 -21.18 1.84
C PHE A 166 6.96 -21.51 3.09
N HIS A 167 6.62 -20.93 4.24
CA HIS A 167 7.34 -21.18 5.50
C HIS A 167 7.13 -22.61 6.02
N SER A 168 6.00 -23.25 5.69
CA SER A 168 5.73 -24.64 6.07
C SER A 168 6.52 -25.68 5.24
N GLY A 169 7.03 -25.28 4.07
CA GLY A 169 7.79 -26.15 3.17
C GLY A 169 9.31 -26.12 3.37
N LEU A 170 9.85 -25.22 4.19
CA LEU A 170 11.28 -25.13 4.49
C LEU A 170 11.64 -26.13 5.62
N PRO A 171 12.61 -27.04 5.42
CA PRO A 171 13.09 -27.89 6.51
C PRO A 171 13.78 -27.03 7.58
N SER A 172 13.38 -27.24 8.85
CA SER A 172 13.87 -26.56 10.05
C SER A 172 15.36 -26.76 10.32
#